data_AF-A0A3P4AQS2-F1
#
_entry.id   AF-A0A3P4AQS2-F1
#
_cell.length_a   1.000
_cell.length_b   1.000
_cell.length_c   1.000
_cell.angle_alpha   90.00
_cell.angle_beta   90.00
_cell.angle_gamma   90.00
#
_symmetry.space_group_name_H-M   'P 1'
#
loop_
_entity.id
_entity.type
_entity.pdbx_description
1 polymer ?
#
loop_
_entity_poly.entity_id
_entity_poly.type
_entity_poly.pdbx_seq_one_letter_code
_entity_poly.pdbx_strand_id
1 'polypeptide(L)'
;MAPDLSGTWYVLEGDPGEHLVVEALGERLSGIWTSRELAEAFLAHHLHLGMRVSALESRALKEAFLRALGMLQVEAVMVDYRPGTHRAQVARVKDLLEEVRRA
;
A
#
# COMPACT_ATOMS: atom_id res chain seq x y z
N MET A 1 18.12 -3.67 -2.10
CA MET A 1 17.86 -2.26 -1.78
C MET A 1 16.46 -2.21 -1.20
N ALA A 2 16.27 -1.64 -0.01
CA ALA A 2 14.93 -1.45 0.54
C ALA A 2 14.21 -0.36 -0.29
N PRO A 3 12.89 -0.44 -0.48
CA PRO A 3 12.14 0.61 -1.18
C PRO A 3 12.23 1.93 -0.43
N ASP A 4 12.46 3.02 -1.15
CA ASP A 4 12.39 4.37 -0.59
C ASP A 4 10.92 4.77 -0.42
N LEU A 5 10.48 4.90 0.84
CA LEU A 5 9.11 5.25 1.21
C LEU A 5 9.02 6.65 1.84
N SER A 6 10.04 7.48 1.65
CA SER A 6 10.03 8.87 2.13
C SER A 6 9.01 9.76 1.40
N GLY A 7 8.84 9.55 0.09
CA GLY A 7 7.93 10.31 -0.78
C GLY A 7 6.44 9.99 -0.61
N THR A 8 5.61 10.49 -1.53
CA THR A 8 4.16 10.22 -1.54
C THR A 8 3.87 8.74 -1.70
N TRP A 9 2.91 8.21 -0.93
CA TRP A 9 2.43 6.85 -1.11
C TRP A 9 1.15 6.85 -1.94
N TYR A 10 1.07 5.96 -2.90
CA TYR A 10 -0.14 5.73 -3.68
C TYR A 10 -0.75 4.40 -3.24
N VAL A 11 -2.04 4.42 -2.91
CA VAL A 11 -2.80 3.27 -2.40
C VAL A 11 -4.09 3.10 -3.19
N LEU A 12 -4.69 1.92 -3.08
CA LEU A 12 -5.99 1.64 -3.68
C LEU A 12 -7.09 1.75 -2.64
N GLU A 13 -8.13 2.51 -2.99
CA GLU A 13 -9.28 2.76 -2.15
C GLU A 13 -10.57 2.65 -2.97
N GLY A 14 -11.60 2.01 -2.42
CA GLY A 14 -12.97 2.05 -2.94
C GLY A 14 -13.70 3.29 -2.44
N ASP A 15 -14.77 3.06 -1.67
CA ASP A 15 -15.38 4.10 -0.85
C ASP A 15 -14.43 4.55 0.28
N PRO A 16 -14.65 5.72 0.90
CA PRO A 16 -13.79 6.21 1.98
C PRO A 16 -13.56 5.17 3.10
N GLY A 17 -12.31 4.73 3.26
CA GLY A 17 -11.91 3.71 4.23
C GLY A 17 -11.94 2.25 3.72
N GLU A 18 -12.41 2.00 2.50
CA GLU A 18 -12.32 0.69 1.85
C GLU A 18 -10.95 0.51 1.20
N HIS A 19 -10.08 -0.30 1.81
CA HIS A 19 -8.74 -0.55 1.29
C HIS A 19 -8.63 -1.92 0.61
N LEU A 20 -7.77 -2.02 -0.41
CA LEU A 20 -7.41 -3.31 -0.98
C LEU A 20 -6.71 -4.18 0.07
N VAL A 21 -7.29 -5.36 0.31
CA VAL A 21 -6.66 -6.43 1.08
C VAL A 21 -6.60 -7.69 0.22
N VAL A 22 -5.41 -8.29 0.15
CA VAL A 22 -5.15 -9.54 -0.57
C VAL A 22 -4.66 -10.57 0.44
N GLU A 23 -5.27 -11.75 0.43
CA GLU A 23 -4.78 -12.89 1.22
C GLU A 23 -3.80 -13.70 0.38
N ALA A 24 -2.51 -13.59 0.71
CA ALA A 24 -1.44 -14.28 0.02
C ALA A 24 -0.29 -14.56 1.00
N LEU A 25 0.57 -15.54 0.69
CA LEU A 25 1.71 -15.91 1.54
C LEU A 25 1.33 -16.30 2.99
N GLY A 26 0.06 -16.69 3.22
CA GLY A 26 -0.45 -17.02 4.56
C GLY A 26 -0.74 -15.81 5.45
N GLU A 27 -0.74 -14.60 4.89
CA GLU A 27 -1.03 -13.36 5.62
C GLU A 27 -1.96 -12.42 4.83
N ARG A 28 -2.51 -11.41 5.53
CA ARG A 28 -3.30 -10.33 4.92
C ARG A 28 -2.35 -9.23 4.51
N LEU A 29 -2.31 -8.94 3.21
CA LEU A 29 -1.45 -7.94 2.59
C LEU A 29 -2.28 -6.78 2.05
N SER A 30 -1.69 -5.59 2.05
CA SER A 30 -2.17 -4.46 1.24
C SER A 30 -1.10 -4.00 0.26
N GLY A 31 -1.38 -2.96 -0.54
CA GLY A 31 -0.48 -2.45 -1.57
C GLY A 31 -0.10 -0.99 -1.32
N ILE A 32 1.19 -0.68 -1.47
CA ILE A 32 1.72 0.68 -1.56
C ILE A 32 2.52 0.80 -2.85
N TRP A 33 2.33 1.89 -3.58
CA TRP A 33 3.14 2.26 -4.73
C TRP A 33 3.85 3.58 -4.50
N THR A 34 5.07 3.70 -5.01
CA THR A 34 5.91 4.90 -4.90
C THR A 34 5.64 5.92 -6.01
N SER A 35 4.90 5.52 -7.05
CA SER A 35 4.45 6.43 -8.11
C SER A 35 2.99 6.15 -8.50
N ARG A 36 2.28 7.20 -8.91
CA ARG A 36 0.88 7.15 -9.33
C ARG A 36 0.70 6.19 -10.50
N GLU A 37 1.59 6.27 -11.47
CA GLU A 37 1.56 5.50 -12.71
C GLU A 37 1.60 3.99 -12.43
N LEU A 38 2.27 3.57 -11.34
CA LEU A 38 2.38 2.17 -10.98
C LEU A 38 1.10 1.63 -10.35
N ALA A 39 0.50 2.41 -9.47
CA ALA A 39 -0.80 2.07 -8.88
C ALA A 39 -1.88 2.04 -9.97
N GLU A 40 -1.87 3.00 -10.88
CA GLU A 40 -2.80 3.06 -12.02
C GLU A 40 -2.57 1.89 -12.98
N ALA A 41 -1.32 1.53 -13.27
CA ALA A 41 -1.00 0.34 -14.07
C ALA A 41 -1.49 -0.95 -13.39
N PHE A 42 -1.34 -1.08 -12.07
CA PHE A 42 -1.91 -2.23 -11.35
C PHE A 42 -3.44 -2.26 -11.48
N LEU A 43 -4.10 -1.12 -11.26
CA LEU A 43 -5.56 -1.01 -11.32
C LEU A 43 -6.12 -1.29 -12.73
N ALA A 44 -5.39 -0.90 -13.78
CA ALA A 44 -5.77 -1.18 -15.16
C ALA A 44 -5.87 -2.70 -15.47
N HIS A 45 -5.12 -3.54 -14.73
CA HIS A 45 -5.23 -5.00 -14.83
C HIS A 45 -6.34 -5.59 -13.93
N HIS A 46 -6.93 -4.79 -13.04
CA HIS A 46 -7.90 -5.23 -12.03
C HIS A 46 -9.14 -4.31 -11.97
N LEU A 47 -9.66 -3.92 -13.14
CA LEU A 47 -10.80 -2.99 -13.26
C LEU A 47 -12.07 -3.45 -12.51
N HIS A 48 -12.21 -4.77 -12.31
CA HIS A 48 -13.34 -5.36 -11.57
C HIS A 48 -13.36 -4.99 -10.08
N LEU A 49 -12.28 -4.45 -9.51
CA LEU A 49 -12.21 -4.07 -8.10
C LEU A 49 -13.01 -2.82 -7.77
N GLY A 50 -13.38 -1.98 -8.76
CA GLY A 50 -14.12 -0.74 -8.50
C GLY A 50 -13.38 0.30 -7.65
N MET A 51 -12.06 0.17 -7.51
CA MET A 51 -11.22 1.05 -6.71
C MET A 51 -10.63 2.20 -7.52
N ARG A 52 -10.06 3.18 -6.82
CA ARG A 52 -9.31 4.31 -7.36
C ARG A 52 -7.95 4.45 -6.65
N VAL A 53 -7.05 5.20 -7.28
CA VAL A 53 -5.74 5.53 -6.70
C VAL A 53 -5.83 6.80 -5.86
N SER A 54 -5.55 6.67 -4.56
CA SER A 54 -5.48 7.78 -3.60
C SER A 54 -4.01 8.09 -3.26
N ALA A 55 -3.68 9.38 -3.15
CA ALA A 55 -2.33 9.84 -2.80
C ALA A 55 -2.26 10.20 -1.30
N LEU A 56 -1.26 9.68 -0.60
CA LEU A 56 -0.97 9.93 0.81
C LEU A 56 0.34 10.73 0.89
N GLU A 57 0.23 12.04 0.69
CA GLU A 57 1.37 12.95 0.63
C GLU A 57 1.88 13.34 2.02
N SER A 58 0.95 13.54 2.96
CA SER A 58 1.27 13.99 4.30
C SER A 58 1.49 12.82 5.26
N ARG A 59 2.32 13.06 6.28
CA ARG A 59 2.50 12.13 7.40
C ARG A 59 1.17 11.70 8.04
N ALA A 60 0.24 12.63 8.23
CA ALA A 60 -1.06 12.34 8.81
C ALA A 60 -1.88 11.33 7.99
N LEU A 61 -1.85 11.45 6.65
CA LEU A 61 -2.52 10.53 5.75
C LEU A 61 -1.86 9.14 5.78
N LYS A 62 -0.53 9.08 5.80
CA LYS A 62 0.22 7.83 5.95
C LYS A 62 -0.10 7.13 7.28
N GLU A 63 -0.10 7.87 8.39
CA GLU A 63 -0.47 7.31 9.71
C GLU A 63 -1.93 6.82 9.75
N ALA A 64 -2.87 7.58 9.17
CA ALA A 64 -4.28 7.18 9.11
C ALA A 64 -4.46 5.88 8.32
N PHE A 65 -3.81 5.77 7.17
CA PHE A 65 -3.81 4.54 6.37
C PHE A 65 -3.22 3.34 7.14
N LEU A 66 -2.06 3.49 7.77
CA LEU A 66 -1.45 2.40 8.53
C LEU A 66 -2.30 1.97 9.74
N ARG A 67 -3.04 2.90 10.36
CA ARG A 67 -4.04 2.57 11.40
C ARG A 67 -5.23 1.82 10.82
N ALA A 68 -5.73 2.21 9.65
CA ALA A 68 -6.80 1.51 8.95
C ALA A 68 -6.38 0.07 8.60
N LEU A 69 -5.14 -0.14 8.13
CA LEU A 69 -4.56 -1.47 7.92
C LEU A 69 -4.56 -2.32 9.20
N GLY A 70 -4.21 -1.72 10.35
CA GLY A 70 -4.28 -2.39 11.64
C GLY A 70 -5.71 -2.83 12.02
N MET A 71 -6.72 -2.00 11.72
CA MET A 71 -8.13 -2.37 11.92
C MET A 71 -8.58 -3.50 11.00
N LEU A 72 -8.01 -3.58 9.79
CA LEU A 72 -8.26 -4.64 8.80
C LEU A 72 -7.41 -5.91 9.02
N GLN A 73 -6.65 -5.98 10.13
CA GLN A 73 -5.73 -7.06 10.47
C GLN A 73 -4.67 -7.34 9.38
N VAL A 74 -4.25 -6.29 8.67
CA VAL A 74 -3.17 -6.36 7.68
C VAL A 74 -1.85 -6.15 8.40
N GLU A 75 -0.93 -7.11 8.28
CA GLU A 75 0.36 -7.07 8.97
C GLU A 75 1.51 -6.58 8.09
N ALA A 76 1.38 -6.71 6.77
CA ALA A 76 2.40 -6.30 5.83
C ALA A 76 1.79 -5.70 4.56
N VAL A 77 2.61 -4.95 3.83
CA VAL A 77 2.25 -4.35 2.55
C VAL A 77 3.27 -4.75 1.49
N MET A 78 2.77 -4.98 0.28
CA MET A 78 3.61 -5.11 -0.89
C MET A 78 3.92 -3.72 -1.45
N VAL A 79 5.19 -3.45 -1.70
CA VAL A 79 5.67 -2.20 -2.28
C VAL A 79 5.94 -2.38 -3.77
N ASP A 80 5.33 -1.52 -4.58
CA ASP A 80 5.47 -1.48 -6.04
C ASP A 80 5.22 -2.83 -6.72
N TYR A 81 4.24 -3.59 -6.25
CA TYR A 81 3.89 -4.87 -6.85
C TYR A 81 3.48 -4.68 -8.32
N ARG A 82 4.13 -5.47 -9.20
CA ARG A 82 3.80 -5.59 -10.62
C ARG A 82 4.01 -7.03 -11.08
N PRO A 83 3.18 -7.53 -12.00
CA PRO A 83 3.45 -8.79 -12.70
C PRO A 83 4.84 -8.80 -13.33
N GLY A 84 5.57 -9.92 -13.21
CA GLY A 84 6.92 -10.07 -13.75
C GLY A 84 8.06 -9.56 -12.86
N THR A 85 7.76 -8.99 -11.68
CA THR A 85 8.79 -8.61 -10.72
C THR A 85 9.38 -9.84 -10.06
N HIS A 86 10.70 -10.04 -10.16
CA HIS A 86 11.39 -11.24 -9.64
C HIS A 86 11.35 -11.38 -8.10
N ARG A 87 11.06 -10.30 -7.37
CA ARG A 87 10.98 -10.31 -5.90
C ARG A 87 9.93 -9.33 -5.43
N ALA A 88 8.91 -9.84 -4.74
CA ALA A 88 7.96 -9.00 -4.02
C ALA A 88 8.70 -8.26 -2.90
N GLN A 89 8.60 -6.94 -2.88
CA GLN A 89 9.11 -6.14 -1.78
C GLN A 89 7.99 -6.07 -0.74
N VAL A 90 8.24 -6.62 0.45
CA VAL A 90 7.26 -6.65 1.53
C VAL A 90 7.81 -5.83 2.69
N ALA A 91 7.00 -4.88 3.18
CA ALA A 91 7.29 -4.07 4.35
C ALA A 91 6.25 -4.35 5.44
N ARG A 92 6.67 -4.50 6.70
CA ARG A 92 5.74 -4.73 7.81
C ARG A 92 5.09 -3.41 8.21
N VAL A 93 3.80 -3.44 8.50
CA VAL A 93 3.03 -2.24 8.92
C VAL A 93 3.64 -1.61 10.18
N LYS A 94 4.19 -2.43 11.09
CA LYS A 94 4.88 -1.97 12.30
C LYS A 94 6.12 -1.12 11.96
N ASP A 95 6.95 -1.60 11.05
CA ASP A 95 8.18 -0.91 10.65
C ASP A 95 7.85 0.42 9.94
N LEU A 96 6.82 0.41 9.09
CA LEU A 96 6.33 1.61 8.42
C LEU A 96 5.76 2.65 9.38
N LEU A 97 5.06 2.22 10.43
CA LEU A 97 4.58 3.13 11.48
C LEU A 97 5.75 3.80 12.23
N GLU A 98 6.85 3.09 12.43
CA GLU A 98 8.06 3.69 13.02
C GLU A 98 8.73 4.68 12.08
N GLU A 99 8.84 4.34 10.79
CA GLU A 99 9.43 5.20 9.77
C GLU A 99 8.65 6.51 9.61
N VAL A 100 7.32 6.42 9.45
CA VAL A 100 6.42 7.58 9.34
C VAL A 100 6.48 8.47 10.59
N ARG A 101 6.75 7.89 11.77
CA ARG A 101 6.90 8.68 13.01
C ARG A 101 8.20 9.47 13.08
N ARG A 102 9.25 9.03 12.37
CA ARG A 102 10.58 9.65 12.35
C ARG A 102 10.74 10.69 11.23
N ALA A 103 9.95 10.58 10.16
CA ALA A 103 9.83 11.58 9.09
C ALA A 103 9.03 12.82 9.53
#